data_AF-A0A385SJI7-F1
#
_entry.id   AF-A0A385SJI7-F1
#
_cell.length_a   1.000
_cell.length_b   1.000
_cell.length_c   1.000
_cell.angle_alpha   90.00
_cell.angle_beta   90.00
_cell.angle_gamma   90.00
#
_symmetry.space_group_name_H-M   'P 1'
#
loop_
_entity.id
_entity.type
_entity.pdbx_description
1 polymer ?
#
loop_
_entity_poly.entity_id
_entity_poly.type
_entity_poly.pdbx_seq_one_letter_code
_entity_poly.pdbx_strand_id
1 'polypeptide(L)'
;MQQLFYIHLVIVRQAIRKDAAALAVLLTQLGYPSPQENLDFVLGKIETYSAETYRLLVGEVDGDVVGFISLHWFQIFHSPGRMGRITAFCVHERVRSKGIGQYILTEAEKFLVAQGCTSVEVTSNLRRLQTHDFYLKHGYAETSKRFIKSLVPKQG
;
A
#
# COMPACT_ATOMS: atom_id res chain seq x y z
N MET A 1 19.93 25.86 -19.39
CA MET A 1 19.07 24.70 -19.72
C MET A 1 18.18 24.42 -18.53
N GLN A 2 16.97 24.98 -18.53
CA GLN A 2 15.96 24.73 -17.51
C GLN A 2 15.33 23.37 -17.80
N GLN A 3 15.48 22.43 -16.87
CA GLN A 3 14.78 21.16 -16.90
C GLN A 3 13.33 21.44 -16.52
N LEU A 4 12.43 21.40 -17.51
CA LEU A 4 10.99 21.55 -17.34
C LEU A 4 10.49 20.46 -16.37
N PHE A 5 10.13 20.87 -15.16
CA PHE A 5 9.42 20.03 -14.20
C PHE A 5 7.98 19.86 -14.70
N TYR A 6 7.70 18.76 -15.39
CA TYR A 6 6.34 18.27 -15.50
C TYR A 6 5.92 17.77 -14.11
N ILE A 7 5.16 18.61 -13.40
CA ILE A 7 4.34 18.20 -12.25
C ILE A 7 3.21 17.34 -12.83
N HIS A 8 3.50 16.05 -13.03
CA HIS A 8 2.46 15.09 -13.30
C HIS A 8 1.56 15.02 -12.06
N LEU A 9 0.28 15.37 -12.24
CA LEU A 9 -0.70 15.31 -11.17
C LEU A 9 -0.88 13.84 -10.77
N VAL A 10 -0.51 13.51 -9.54
CA VAL A 10 -0.81 12.20 -8.97
C VAL A 10 -2.23 12.24 -8.41
N ILE A 11 -3.10 11.36 -8.91
CA ILE A 11 -4.45 11.20 -8.38
C ILE A 11 -4.48 9.94 -7.52
N VAL A 12 -4.91 10.07 -6.26
CA VAL A 12 -5.12 8.92 -5.38
C VAL A 12 -6.61 8.65 -5.28
N ARG A 13 -7.03 7.44 -5.68
CA ARG A 13 -8.44 7.07 -5.73
C ARG A 13 -8.64 5.61 -5.35
N GLN A 14 -9.89 5.25 -5.06
CA GLN A 14 -10.29 3.85 -4.91
C GLN A 14 -9.95 3.05 -6.18
N ALA A 15 -9.41 1.84 -5.97
CA ALA A 15 -9.23 0.87 -7.05
C ALA A 15 -10.58 0.38 -7.59
N ILE A 16 -10.67 0.28 -8.91
CA ILE A 16 -11.82 -0.27 -9.64
C ILE A 16 -11.38 -1.48 -10.45
N ARG A 17 -12.35 -2.26 -10.95
CA ARG A 17 -12.06 -3.50 -11.72
C ARG A 17 -11.12 -3.27 -12.92
N LYS A 18 -11.19 -2.08 -13.55
CA LYS A 18 -10.31 -1.72 -14.69
C LYS A 18 -8.83 -1.63 -14.30
N ASP A 19 -8.52 -1.41 -13.03
CA ASP A 19 -7.14 -1.30 -12.54
C ASP A 19 -6.47 -2.67 -12.31
N ALA A 20 -7.22 -3.78 -12.41
CA ALA A 20 -6.76 -5.10 -11.99
C ALA A 20 -5.47 -5.56 -12.69
N ALA A 21 -5.33 -5.27 -13.99
CA ALA A 21 -4.13 -5.63 -14.75
C ALA A 21 -2.89 -4.88 -14.25
N ALA A 22 -3.00 -3.57 -13.99
CA ALA A 22 -1.89 -2.76 -13.46
C ALA A 22 -1.52 -3.18 -12.02
N LEU A 23 -2.53 -3.46 -11.20
CA LEU A 23 -2.35 -3.96 -9.83
C LEU A 23 -1.65 -5.33 -9.80
N ALA A 24 -1.98 -6.23 -10.73
CA ALA A 24 -1.33 -7.53 -10.85
C ALA A 24 0.18 -7.39 -11.18
N VAL A 25 0.53 -6.46 -12.07
CA VAL A 25 1.95 -6.12 -12.37
C VAL A 25 2.66 -5.55 -11.13
N LEU A 26 2.02 -4.64 -10.41
CA LEU A 26 2.59 -4.04 -9.20
C LEU A 26 2.78 -5.08 -8.07
N LEU A 27 1.88 -6.06 -7.93
CA LEU A 27 2.05 -7.18 -7.00
C LEU A 27 3.26 -8.03 -7.36
N THR A 28 3.48 -8.32 -8.64
CA THR A 28 4.69 -9.03 -9.09
C THR A 28 5.94 -8.25 -8.71
N GLN A 29 5.98 -6.93 -8.90
CA GLN A 29 7.12 -6.09 -8.45
C GLN A 29 7.30 -6.06 -6.92
N LEU A 30 6.25 -6.35 -6.16
CA LEU A 30 6.32 -6.49 -4.71
C LEU A 30 6.90 -7.86 -4.28
N GLY A 31 7.04 -8.80 -5.20
CA GLY A 31 7.61 -10.14 -5.01
C GLY A 31 6.58 -11.28 -4.96
N TYR A 32 5.35 -11.03 -5.43
CA TYR A 32 4.30 -12.05 -5.58
C TYR A 32 4.37 -12.71 -6.97
N PRO A 33 3.59 -13.78 -7.25
CA PRO A 33 3.58 -14.51 -8.53
C PRO A 33 3.32 -13.63 -9.77
N SER A 34 3.28 -14.26 -10.96
CA SER A 34 3.12 -13.52 -12.21
C SER A 34 1.78 -12.75 -12.28
N PRO A 35 1.68 -11.73 -13.15
CA PRO A 35 0.44 -10.96 -13.29
C PRO A 35 -0.77 -11.84 -13.65
N GLN A 36 -0.58 -12.87 -14.47
CA GLN A 36 -1.62 -13.82 -14.85
C GLN A 36 -2.14 -14.61 -13.65
N GLU A 37 -1.22 -15.08 -12.78
CA GLU A 37 -1.58 -15.82 -11.57
C GLU A 37 -2.27 -14.94 -10.51
N ASN A 38 -2.00 -13.64 -10.52
CA ASN A 38 -2.57 -12.71 -9.54
C ASN A 38 -3.91 -12.08 -9.96
N LEU A 39 -4.32 -12.20 -11.22
CA LEU A 39 -5.41 -11.37 -11.76
C LEU A 39 -6.75 -11.61 -11.03
N ASP A 40 -7.16 -12.86 -10.88
CA ASP A 40 -8.40 -13.22 -10.19
C ASP A 40 -8.35 -12.85 -8.71
N PHE A 41 -7.19 -13.03 -8.07
CA PHE A 41 -6.97 -12.61 -6.70
C PHE A 41 -7.15 -11.09 -6.53
N VAL A 42 -6.56 -10.28 -7.43
CA VAL A 42 -6.70 -8.83 -7.43
C VAL A 42 -8.15 -8.41 -7.64
N LEU A 43 -8.85 -9.03 -8.60
CA LEU A 43 -10.26 -8.75 -8.86
C LEU A 43 -11.12 -8.99 -7.61
N GLY A 44 -10.95 -10.15 -6.96
CA GLY A 44 -11.64 -10.45 -5.70
C GLY A 44 -11.30 -9.46 -4.58
N LYS A 45 -10.05 -8.97 -4.52
CA LYS A 45 -9.67 -7.93 -3.54
C LYS A 45 -10.29 -6.58 -3.82
N ILE A 46 -10.37 -6.15 -5.08
CA ILE A 46 -11.05 -4.91 -5.46
C ILE A 46 -12.53 -4.94 -5.03
N GLU A 47 -13.19 -6.08 -5.20
CA GLU A 47 -14.59 -6.26 -4.80
C GLU A 47 -14.75 -6.26 -3.28
N THR A 48 -13.97 -7.07 -2.57
CA THR A 48 -14.09 -7.23 -1.11
C THR A 48 -13.62 -6.01 -0.32
N TYR A 49 -12.63 -5.26 -0.82
CA TYR A 49 -12.07 -4.09 -0.13
C TYR A 49 -12.90 -2.81 -0.33
N SER A 50 -14.16 -2.98 -0.75
CA SER A 50 -15.14 -1.91 -0.86
C SER A 50 -16.13 -1.85 0.31
N ALA A 51 -16.23 -2.89 1.14
CA ALA A 51 -17.41 -3.08 1.99
C ALA A 51 -17.24 -2.79 3.50
N GLU A 52 -16.03 -2.75 4.07
CA GLU A 52 -15.89 -2.63 5.54
C GLU A 52 -14.63 -1.86 6.00
N THR A 53 -13.67 -2.56 6.62
CA THR A 53 -12.47 -2.01 7.25
C THR A 53 -11.22 -2.07 6.37
N TYR A 54 -11.42 -2.28 5.08
CA TYR A 54 -10.35 -2.40 4.10
C TYR A 54 -10.45 -1.31 3.04
N ARG A 55 -9.29 -0.91 2.53
CA ARG A 55 -9.22 -0.02 1.37
C ARG A 55 -8.10 -0.40 0.45
N LEU A 56 -8.39 -0.42 -0.85
CA LEU A 56 -7.38 -0.47 -1.89
C LEU A 56 -7.42 0.85 -2.65
N LEU A 57 -6.35 1.63 -2.53
CA LEU A 57 -6.17 2.88 -3.26
C LEU A 57 -5.11 2.68 -4.34
N VAL A 58 -5.31 3.32 -5.49
CA VAL A 58 -4.32 3.42 -6.58
C VAL A 58 -3.81 4.86 -6.68
N GLY A 59 -2.54 4.99 -7.02
CA GLY A 59 -1.94 6.24 -7.48
C GLY A 59 -1.87 6.22 -9.00
N GLU A 60 -2.54 7.19 -9.62
CA GLU A 60 -2.63 7.36 -11.07
C GLU A 60 -1.81 8.57 -11.51
N VAL A 61 -1.08 8.42 -12.61
CA VAL A 61 -0.34 9.49 -13.29
C VAL A 61 -0.68 9.41 -14.78
N ASP A 62 -1.18 10.51 -15.34
CA ASP A 62 -1.58 10.62 -16.75
C ASP A 62 -2.55 9.50 -17.22
N GLY A 63 -3.43 9.02 -16.34
CA GLY A 63 -4.37 7.93 -16.62
C GLY A 63 -3.82 6.53 -16.31
N ASP A 64 -2.52 6.39 -16.04
CA ASP A 64 -1.89 5.11 -15.75
C ASP A 64 -1.76 4.87 -14.24
N VAL A 65 -2.20 3.68 -13.79
CA VAL A 65 -1.96 3.25 -12.41
C VAL A 65 -0.49 2.90 -12.23
N VAL A 66 0.22 3.72 -11.46
CA VAL A 66 1.67 3.60 -11.22
C VAL A 66 2.00 3.21 -9.78
N GLY A 67 1.01 3.08 -8.91
CA GLY A 67 1.21 2.60 -7.55
C GLY A 67 -0.09 2.20 -6.89
N PHE A 68 0.02 1.46 -5.79
CA PHE A 68 -1.13 1.10 -4.97
C PHE A 68 -0.75 1.05 -3.50
N ILE A 69 -1.72 1.31 -2.64
CA ILE A 69 -1.62 1.11 -1.20
C ILE A 69 -2.88 0.42 -0.69
N SER A 70 -2.66 -0.66 0.06
CA SER A 70 -3.70 -1.50 0.65
C SER A 70 -3.73 -1.28 2.16
N LEU A 71 -4.89 -0.92 2.68
CA LEU A 71 -5.11 -0.52 4.06
C LEU A 71 -6.11 -1.46 4.75
N HIS A 72 -5.90 -1.63 6.04
CA HIS A 72 -6.86 -2.21 6.97
C HIS A 72 -6.91 -1.33 8.23
N TRP A 73 -8.04 -1.23 8.90
CA TRP A 73 -8.11 -0.59 10.22
C TRP A 73 -8.96 -1.37 11.22
N PHE A 74 -8.58 -1.30 12.49
CA PHE A 74 -9.20 -2.09 13.54
C PHE A 74 -9.13 -1.39 14.90
N GLN A 75 -10.00 -1.77 15.83
CA GLN A 75 -9.91 -1.28 17.22
C GLN A 75 -8.83 -2.04 17.98
N ILE A 76 -8.13 -1.32 18.86
CA ILE A 76 -7.20 -1.90 19.81
C ILE A 76 -7.85 -1.87 21.18
N PHE A 77 -7.82 -2.99 21.91
CA PHE A 77 -8.46 -3.09 23.22
C PHE A 77 -7.82 -2.16 24.27
N HIS A 78 -6.50 -2.04 24.27
CA HIS A 78 -5.74 -1.34 25.30
C HIS A 78 -5.53 0.16 25.05
N SER A 79 -6.12 0.73 23.99
CA SER A 79 -5.94 2.14 23.63
C SER A 79 -7.19 2.71 22.96
N PRO A 80 -7.58 3.97 23.23
CA PRO A 80 -8.65 4.62 22.50
C PRO A 80 -8.31 4.82 21.01
N GLY A 81 -9.35 4.86 20.17
CA GLY A 81 -9.21 5.05 18.72
C GLY A 81 -9.00 3.74 17.95
N ARG A 82 -8.69 3.87 16.65
CA ARG A 82 -8.39 2.74 15.77
C ARG A 82 -6.91 2.74 15.37
N MET A 83 -6.39 1.55 15.07
CA MET A 83 -5.09 1.38 14.44
C MET A 83 -5.29 1.12 12.95
N GLY A 84 -4.61 1.90 12.11
CA GLY A 84 -4.46 1.61 10.70
C GLY A 84 -3.28 0.67 10.46
N ARG A 85 -3.36 -0.14 9.41
CA ARG A 85 -2.26 -0.99 8.93
C ARG A 85 -2.13 -0.87 7.43
N ILE A 86 -0.94 -0.54 6.96
CA ILE A 86 -0.55 -0.70 5.57
C ILE A 86 -0.23 -2.18 5.38
N THR A 87 -1.07 -2.88 4.62
CA THR A 87 -0.97 -4.33 4.38
C THR A 87 -0.11 -4.64 3.16
N ALA A 88 -0.09 -3.74 2.17
CA ALA A 88 0.81 -3.78 1.02
C ALA A 88 0.93 -2.37 0.42
N PHE A 89 2.13 -2.04 -0.06
CA PHE A 89 2.39 -0.76 -0.71
C PHE A 89 3.46 -0.95 -1.78
N CYS A 90 3.19 -0.48 -3.01
CA CYS A 90 4.15 -0.53 -4.10
C CYS A 90 3.98 0.67 -5.03
N VAL A 91 5.10 1.18 -5.54
CA VAL A 91 5.18 2.12 -6.65
C VAL A 91 5.98 1.47 -7.76
N HIS A 92 5.49 1.60 -8.99
CA HIS A 92 6.11 1.07 -10.19
C HIS A 92 7.56 1.54 -10.28
N GLU A 93 8.50 0.62 -10.50
CA GLU A 93 9.94 0.91 -10.49
C GLU A 93 10.37 2.08 -11.38
N ARG A 94 9.76 2.20 -12.57
CA ARG A 94 10.04 3.26 -13.56
C ARG A 94 9.74 4.68 -13.08
N VAL A 95 8.96 4.86 -12.01
CA VAL A 95 8.58 6.17 -11.49
C VAL A 95 8.93 6.37 -10.01
N ARG A 96 9.74 5.47 -9.43
CA ARG A 96 10.26 5.64 -8.07
C ARG A 96 11.16 6.88 -7.96
N SER A 97 11.34 7.36 -6.73
CA SER A 97 12.15 8.53 -6.39
C SER A 97 11.67 9.85 -7.02
N LYS A 98 10.42 9.92 -7.49
CA LYS A 98 9.76 11.12 -8.02
C LYS A 98 8.70 11.71 -7.07
N GLY A 99 8.70 11.33 -5.79
CA GLY A 99 7.72 11.79 -4.80
C GLY A 99 6.33 11.11 -4.85
N ILE A 100 6.05 10.29 -5.87
CA ILE A 100 4.75 9.60 -6.02
C ILE A 100 4.41 8.73 -4.80
N GLY A 101 5.38 7.97 -4.29
CA GLY A 101 5.15 7.12 -3.12
C GLY A 101 4.83 7.92 -1.85
N GLN A 102 5.49 9.06 -1.67
CA GLN A 102 5.18 9.97 -0.56
C GLN A 102 3.74 10.49 -0.68
N TYR A 103 3.34 10.93 -1.87
CA TYR A 103 1.99 11.45 -2.09
C TYR A 103 0.90 10.40 -1.83
N ILE A 104 1.09 9.18 -2.35
CA ILE A 104 0.15 8.06 -2.09
C ILE A 104 0.07 7.74 -0.58
N LEU A 105 1.22 7.72 0.11
CA LEU A 105 1.27 7.46 1.55
C LEU A 105 0.52 8.54 2.34
N THR A 106 0.75 9.82 2.05
CA THR A 106 0.08 10.93 2.72
C THR A 106 -1.44 10.91 2.51
N GLU A 107 -1.93 10.60 1.31
CA GLU A 107 -3.37 10.49 1.07
C GLU A 107 -3.98 9.28 1.80
N ALA A 108 -3.24 8.16 1.89
CA ALA A 108 -3.67 7.01 2.68
C ALA A 108 -3.73 7.31 4.19
N GLU A 109 -2.77 8.06 4.73
CA GLU A 109 -2.77 8.49 6.13
C GLU A 109 -3.96 9.41 6.44
N LYS A 110 -4.23 10.40 5.57
CA LYS A 110 -5.43 11.25 5.69
C LYS A 110 -6.71 10.42 5.66
N PHE A 111 -6.78 9.43 4.77
CA PHE A 111 -7.91 8.51 4.72
C PHE A 111 -8.07 7.75 6.03
N LEU A 112 -7.00 7.20 6.61
CA LEU A 112 -7.04 6.49 7.90
C LEU A 112 -7.47 7.42 9.05
N VAL A 113 -7.00 8.66 9.08
CA VAL A 113 -7.45 9.67 10.06
C VAL A 113 -8.97 9.89 9.94
N ALA A 114 -9.51 10.00 8.73
CA ALA A 114 -10.96 10.10 8.51
C ALA A 114 -11.74 8.85 8.95
N GLN A 115 -11.08 7.68 9.03
CA GLN A 115 -11.66 6.46 9.61
C GLN A 115 -11.55 6.39 11.15
N GLY A 116 -11.02 7.42 11.80
CA GLY A 116 -10.81 7.46 13.25
C GLY A 116 -9.54 6.75 13.73
N CYS A 117 -8.58 6.51 12.83
CA CYS A 117 -7.28 5.99 13.23
C CYS A 117 -6.44 7.06 13.91
N THR A 118 -5.81 6.71 15.03
CA THR A 118 -4.88 7.57 15.78
C THR A 118 -3.42 7.22 15.51
N SER A 119 -3.18 6.06 14.93
CA SER A 119 -1.86 5.57 14.53
C SER A 119 -1.96 4.64 13.33
N VAL A 120 -0.85 4.48 12.62
CA VAL A 120 -0.71 3.55 11.50
C VAL A 120 0.57 2.73 11.66
N GLU A 121 0.48 1.44 11.36
CA GLU A 121 1.62 0.54 11.34
C GLU A 121 1.85 -0.08 9.96
N VAL A 122 3.09 -0.50 9.73
CA VAL A 122 3.50 -1.25 8.55
C VAL A 122 4.51 -2.31 8.97
N THR A 123 4.48 -3.46 8.29
CA THR A 123 5.56 -4.42 8.37
C THR A 123 6.37 -4.40 7.09
N SER A 124 7.69 -4.26 7.22
CA SER A 124 8.64 -4.52 6.15
C SER A 124 9.54 -5.70 6.50
N ASN A 125 10.00 -6.45 5.49
CA ASN A 125 11.01 -7.48 5.70
C ASN A 125 12.34 -6.82 6.08
N LEU A 126 13.05 -7.36 7.07
CA LEU A 126 14.33 -6.85 7.57
C LEU A 126 15.38 -6.56 6.47
N ARG A 127 15.33 -7.28 5.34
CA ARG A 127 16.26 -7.13 4.22
C ARG A 127 15.96 -5.92 3.32
N ARG A 128 14.81 -5.25 3.47
CA ARG A 128 14.36 -4.13 2.62
C ARG A 128 14.78 -2.78 3.20
N LEU A 129 16.09 -2.56 3.31
CA LEU A 129 16.66 -1.36 3.95
C LEU A 129 16.15 -0.04 3.35
N GLN A 130 16.07 0.06 2.01
CA GLN A 130 15.53 1.25 1.33
C GLN A 130 14.06 1.54 1.69
N THR A 131 13.27 0.50 1.97
CA THR A 131 11.87 0.65 2.42
C THR A 131 11.84 1.16 3.86
N HIS A 132 12.78 0.77 4.70
CA HIS A 132 12.86 1.29 6.07
C HIS A 132 13.22 2.77 6.08
N ASP A 133 14.23 3.17 5.32
CA ASP A 133 14.61 4.58 5.16
C ASP A 133 13.45 5.42 4.63
N PHE A 134 12.65 4.86 3.72
CA PHE A 134 11.42 5.49 3.26
C PHE A 134 10.47 5.76 4.43
N TYR A 135 10.09 4.75 5.22
CA TYR A 135 9.15 4.96 6.32
C TYR A 135 9.71 5.88 7.43
N LEU A 136 10.99 5.73 7.79
CA LEU A 136 11.65 6.60 8.78
C LEU A 136 11.61 8.08 8.36
N LYS A 137 11.86 8.38 7.08
CA LYS A 137 11.76 9.75 6.54
C LYS A 137 10.34 10.31 6.57
N HIS A 138 9.32 9.47 6.64
CA HIS A 138 7.91 9.86 6.69
C HIS A 138 7.30 9.74 8.10
N GLY A 139 8.13 9.78 9.15
CA GLY A 139 7.66 9.90 10.54
C GLY A 139 7.28 8.56 11.20
N TYR A 140 7.54 7.43 10.55
CA TYR A 140 7.43 6.13 11.21
C TYR A 140 8.63 5.90 12.12
N ALA A 141 8.41 5.14 13.19
CA ALA A 141 9.46 4.68 14.10
C ALA A 141 9.49 3.16 14.16
N GLU A 142 10.68 2.57 14.32
CA GLU A 142 10.82 1.15 14.64
C GLU A 142 10.56 0.93 16.13
N THR A 143 9.42 0.35 16.48
CA THR A 143 8.95 0.26 17.88
C THR A 143 8.76 -1.17 18.37
N SER A 144 8.76 -2.17 17.49
CA SER A 144 8.42 -3.55 17.86
C SER A 144 9.07 -4.61 16.97
N LYS A 145 9.15 -5.83 17.49
CA LYS A 145 9.51 -7.04 16.72
C LYS A 145 8.24 -7.70 16.19
N ARG A 146 8.30 -8.22 14.95
CA ARG A 146 7.22 -9.03 14.38
C ARG A 146 7.47 -10.53 14.58
N PHE A 147 6.47 -11.23 15.07
CA PHE A 147 6.44 -12.69 15.19
C PHE A 147 5.33 -13.27 14.32
N ILE A 148 5.58 -14.41 13.66
CA ILE A 148 4.62 -15.10 12.81
C ILE A 148 4.67 -16.60 13.14
N LYS A 149 3.50 -17.21 13.35
CA LYS A 149 3.34 -18.66 13.50
C LYS A 149 2.34 -19.16 12.45
N SER A 150 2.69 -20.20 11.70
CA SER A 150 1.73 -20.87 10.83
C SER A 150 0.69 -21.58 11.70
N LEU A 151 -0.60 -21.35 11.43
CA LEU A 151 -1.70 -22.03 12.12
C LEU A 151 -2.20 -23.25 11.35
N VAL A 152 -1.88 -23.35 10.07
CA VAL A 152 -2.14 -24.53 9.24
C VAL A 152 -0.90 -25.43 9.22
N PRO A 153 -1.07 -26.76 9.28
CA PRO A 153 0.04 -27.70 9.06
C PRO A 153 0.68 -27.44 7.71
N LYS A 154 2.01 -27.52 7.62
CA LYS A 154 2.67 -27.60 6.32
C LYS A 154 2.25 -28.91 5.67
N GLN A 155 1.62 -28.85 4.51
CA GLN A 155 1.48 -30.04 3.67
C GLN A 155 2.90 -30.45 3.25
N GLY A 156 3.27 -31.69 3.57
CA GLY A 156 4.55 -32.29 3.20
C GLY A 156 4.64 -32.57 1.72
#